data_AF-F4XJZ2-F1
#
_entry.id   AF-F4XJZ2-F1
#
_cell.length_a   1.000
_cell.length_b   1.000
_cell.length_c   1.000
_cell.angle_alpha   90.00
_cell.angle_beta   90.00
_cell.angle_gamma   90.00
#
_symmetry.space_group_name_H-M   'P 1'
#
loop_
_entity.id
_entity.type
_entity.pdbx_description
1 polymer ?
#
loop_
_entity_poly.entity_id
_entity_poly.type
_entity_poly.pdbx_seq_one_letter_code
_entity_poly.pdbx_strand_id
1 'polypeptide(L)'
;MKLQGELIGRGDAGYKFGSDLKLQDRSGMIYTRYASRFGPIGNFLFGSSKVQNLIGSQVNVVGWFRRGIAPWLDLIHLENNNTTVNSYHRFWSLTVAVGAIILGFGLFFVL
;
A
#
# COMPACT_ATOMS: atom_id res chain seq x y z
N MET A 1 11.85 -6.34 4.70
CA MET A 1 12.99 -5.46 4.34
C MET A 1 12.71 -4.07 4.88
N LYS A 2 13.74 -3.36 5.36
CA LYS A 2 13.66 -1.95 5.76
C LYS A 2 14.48 -1.12 4.78
N LEU A 3 13.90 -0.03 4.28
CA LEU A 3 14.52 0.91 3.36
C LEU A 3 14.35 2.33 3.91
N GLN A 4 15.35 3.18 3.67
CA GLN A 4 15.30 4.61 3.96
C GLN A 4 15.48 5.37 2.65
N GLY A 5 14.61 6.32 2.39
CA GLY A 5 14.67 7.13 1.19
C GLY A 5 13.72 8.31 1.25
N GLU A 6 13.78 9.16 0.24
CA GLU A 6 12.87 10.26 0.03
C GLU A 6 11.68 9.80 -0.81
N LEU A 7 10.48 10.24 -0.45
CA LEU A 7 9.30 10.02 -1.28
C LEU A 7 9.22 11.07 -2.37
N ILE A 8 9.62 10.73 -3.59
CA ILE A 8 9.69 11.70 -4.69
C ILE A 8 8.38 11.88 -5.45
N GLY A 9 7.37 11.04 -5.19
CA GLY A 9 6.08 11.19 -5.84
C GLY A 9 5.18 9.97 -5.74
N ARG A 10 4.11 10.00 -6.53
CA ARG A 10 3.15 8.89 -6.69
C ARG A 10 3.66 7.87 -7.71
N GLY A 11 3.24 6.61 -7.52
CA GLY A 11 3.50 5.50 -8.45
C GLY A 11 2.88 5.76 -9.82
N ASP A 12 1.60 6.14 -9.84
CA ASP A 12 0.82 6.39 -11.05
C ASP A 12 0.96 7.84 -11.52
N ALA A 13 1.38 8.02 -12.77
CA ALA A 13 1.43 9.34 -13.40
C ALA A 13 0.00 9.83 -13.70
N GLY A 14 -0.33 11.05 -13.24
CA GLY A 14 -1.65 11.67 -13.48
C GLY A 14 -2.77 11.26 -12.52
N TYR A 15 -2.63 10.15 -11.79
CA TYR A 15 -3.64 9.73 -10.81
C TYR A 15 -3.42 10.39 -9.45
N LYS A 16 -4.11 11.52 -9.22
CA LYS A 16 -4.00 12.32 -7.98
C LYS A 16 -4.37 11.55 -6.71
N PHE A 17 -5.16 10.49 -6.84
CA PHE A 17 -5.61 9.65 -5.73
C PHE A 17 -4.84 8.33 -5.60
N GLY A 18 -3.74 8.19 -6.34
CA GLY A 18 -2.87 7.03 -6.24
C GLY A 18 -2.29 6.92 -4.84
N SER A 19 -2.47 5.74 -4.24
CA SER A 19 -1.90 5.41 -2.93
C SER A 19 -0.48 4.86 -3.01
N ASP A 20 -0.07 4.42 -4.20
CA ASP A 20 1.28 3.91 -4.45
C ASP A 20 2.27 5.06 -4.54
N LEU A 21 3.47 4.85 -4.02
CA LEU A 21 4.50 5.88 -3.90
C LEU A 21 5.80 5.44 -4.57
N LYS A 22 6.63 6.42 -4.92
CA LYS A 22 8.00 6.23 -5.38
C LYS A 22 8.95 6.64 -4.27
N LEU A 23 9.75 5.67 -3.82
CA LEU A 23 10.83 5.89 -2.87
C LEU A 23 12.14 5.97 -3.64
N GLN A 24 12.92 7.02 -3.42
CA GLN A 24 14.26 7.16 -3.97
C GLN A 24 15.30 7.16 -2.85
N ASP A 25 16.32 6.34 -3.01
CA ASP A 25 17.52 6.34 -2.17
C ASP A 25 18.77 6.57 -3.04
N ARG A 26 19.96 6.43 -2.45
CA ARG A 26 21.23 6.59 -3.19
C ARG A 26 21.48 5.50 -4.22
N SER A 27 20.86 4.33 -4.07
CA SER A 27 21.02 3.18 -4.95
C SER A 27 20.08 3.22 -6.16
N GLY A 28 18.94 3.90 -6.02
CA GLY A 28 17.98 4.06 -7.10
C GLY A 28 16.57 4.37 -6.60
N MET A 29 15.59 4.02 -7.42
CA MET A 29 14.18 4.25 -7.15
C MET A 29 13.41 2.93 -7.14
N ILE A 30 12.47 2.81 -6.20
CA ILE A 30 11.57 1.66 -6.08
C ILE A 30 10.14 2.12 -5.83
N TYR A 31 9.19 1.38 -6.39
CA TYR A 31 7.77 1.58 -6.12
C TYR A 31 7.38 0.93 -4.79
N THR A 32 6.63 1.64 -3.96
CA THR A 32 6.05 1.11 -2.73
C THR A 32 4.53 1.06 -2.86
N ARG A 33 3.96 -0.14 -2.82
CA ARG A 33 2.52 -0.37 -2.98
C ARG A 33 1.81 -0.27 -1.64
N TYR A 34 0.82 0.62 -1.53
CA TYR A 34 0.03 0.79 -0.32
C TYR A 34 -1.35 0.14 -0.46
N ALA A 35 -1.72 -0.65 0.55
CA ALA A 35 -3.08 -1.13 0.74
C ALA A 35 -3.63 -0.70 2.11
N SER A 36 -4.77 -0.03 2.12
CA SER A 36 -5.48 0.39 3.32
C SER A 36 -6.29 -0.76 3.93
N ARG A 37 -6.49 -0.72 5.25
CA ARG A 37 -7.47 -1.59 5.93
C ARG A 37 -8.89 -1.39 5.42
N PHE A 38 -9.23 -0.15 5.04
CA PHE A 38 -10.56 0.21 4.54
C PHE A 38 -10.71 0.02 3.02
N GLY A 39 -9.77 -0.68 2.39
CA GLY A 39 -9.88 -1.05 0.98
C GLY A 39 -9.83 0.16 0.05
N PRO A 40 -10.63 0.18 -1.04
CA PRO A 40 -10.60 1.25 -2.03
C PRO A 40 -10.84 2.65 -1.44
N ILE A 41 -11.77 2.78 -0.48
CA ILE A 41 -12.07 4.05 0.18
C ILE A 41 -10.86 4.54 0.99
N GLY A 42 -10.23 3.64 1.73
CA GLY A 42 -9.03 3.96 2.49
C GLY A 42 -7.83 4.32 1.61
N ASN A 43 -7.67 3.65 0.46
CA ASN A 43 -6.64 3.98 -0.52
C ASN A 43 -6.85 5.38 -1.09
N PHE A 44 -8.11 5.71 -1.44
CA PHE A 44 -8.48 7.03 -1.94
C PHE A 44 -8.20 8.15 -0.94
N LEU A 45 -8.64 7.99 0.32
CA LEU A 45 -8.41 8.98 1.38
C LEU A 45 -6.92 9.17 1.68
N PHE A 46 -6.15 8.07 1.70
CA PHE A 46 -4.71 8.11 1.86
C PHE A 46 -4.04 8.88 0.71
N GLY A 47 -4.34 8.51 -0.54
CA GLY A 47 -3.81 9.14 -1.75
C GLY A 47 -4.17 10.62 -1.89
N SER A 48 -5.37 11.00 -1.46
CA SER A 48 -5.87 12.38 -1.55
C SER A 48 -5.24 13.32 -0.52
N SER A 49 -5.07 12.88 0.73
CA SER A 49 -4.74 13.79 1.84
C SER A 49 -3.34 13.55 2.42
N LYS A 50 -2.96 12.28 2.67
CA LYS A 50 -1.70 11.98 3.37
C LYS A 50 -0.51 11.93 2.43
N VAL A 51 -0.70 11.41 1.21
CA VAL A 51 0.38 11.26 0.24
C VAL A 51 0.99 12.61 -0.13
N GLN A 52 0.18 13.66 -0.34
CA GLN A 52 0.70 14.97 -0.72
C GLN A 52 1.65 15.57 0.33
N ASN A 53 1.38 15.35 1.62
CA ASN A 53 2.22 15.83 2.71
C ASN A 53 3.48 14.98 2.93
N LEU A 54 3.52 13.77 2.38
CA LEU A 54 4.63 12.84 2.49
C LEU A 54 5.63 12.99 1.33
N ILE A 55 5.20 13.52 0.19
CA ILE A 55 6.10 13.77 -0.95
C ILE A 55 7.13 14.84 -0.55
N GLY A 56 8.40 14.60 -0.89
CA GLY A 56 9.56 15.42 -0.51
C GLY A 56 10.09 15.16 0.89
N SER A 57 9.52 14.19 1.62
CA SER A 57 9.97 13.86 2.98
C SER A 57 10.84 12.60 3.01
N GLN A 58 11.82 12.60 3.92
CA GLN A 58 12.63 11.44 4.24
C GLN A 58 11.81 10.47 5.10
N VAL A 59 11.67 9.22 4.65
CA VAL A 59 10.88 8.20 5.33
C VAL A 59 11.65 6.91 5.54
N ASN A 60 11.23 6.17 6.56
CA ASN A 60 11.58 4.78 6.77
C ASN A 60 10.40 3.92 6.31
N VAL A 61 10.64 2.99 5.40
CA VAL A 61 9.62 2.04 4.94
C VAL A 61 10.03 0.61 5.23
N VAL A 62 9.08 -0.17 5.73
CA VAL A 62 9.21 -1.60 5.98
C VAL A 62 8.18 -2.32 5.13
N GLY A 63 8.64 -3.35 4.41
CA GLY A 63 7.79 -4.08 3.49
C GLY A 63 8.37 -5.39 2.99
N TRP A 64 7.58 -6.08 2.16
CA TRP A 64 8.00 -7.27 1.43
C TRP A 64 8.52 -6.85 0.06
N PHE A 65 9.79 -7.14 -0.21
CA PHE A 65 10.39 -6.90 -1.52
C PHE A 65 9.91 -7.96 -2.52
N ARG A 66 9.33 -7.51 -3.63
CA ARG A 66 8.84 -8.35 -4.73
C ARG A 66 9.76 -8.19 -5.92
N ARG A 67 10.31 -9.32 -6.36
CA ARG A 67 11.13 -9.41 -7.58
C ARG A 67 10.22 -9.58 -8.79
N GLY A 68 10.47 -8.80 -9.84
CA GLY A 68 9.73 -8.83 -11.09
C GLY A 68 10.42 -7.95 -12.14
N ILE A 69 9.81 -7.82 -13.33
CA ILE A 69 10.31 -6.97 -14.42
C ILE A 69 10.48 -5.52 -13.96
N ALA A 70 9.54 -5.04 -13.16
CA ALA A 70 9.71 -3.86 -12.31
C ALA A 70 9.68 -4.34 -10.85
N PRO A 71 10.75 -4.20 -10.06
CA PRO A 71 10.70 -4.54 -8.65
C PRO A 71 9.84 -3.54 -7.87
N TRP A 72 9.09 -4.03 -6.89
CA TRP A 72 8.31 -3.19 -5.98
C TRP A 72 8.38 -3.70 -4.55
N LEU A 73 8.03 -2.83 -3.61
CA LEU A 73 7.93 -3.14 -2.19
C LEU A 73 6.45 -3.12 -1.79
N ASP A 74 5.90 -4.24 -1.37
CA ASP A 74 4.59 -4.25 -0.71
C ASP A 74 4.77 -3.65 0.69
N LEU A 75 4.17 -2.48 0.90
CA LEU A 75 4.32 -1.73 2.14
C LEU A 75 3.64 -2.48 3.31
N ILE A 76 4.30 -2.46 4.47
CA ILE A 76 3.72 -2.88 5.76
C ILE A 76 3.60 -1.65 6.65
N HIS A 77 4.69 -0.90 6.77
CA HIS A 77 4.82 0.24 7.67
C HIS A 77 5.64 1.35 7.02
N LEU A 78 5.20 2.59 7.14
CA LEU A 78 5.91 3.79 6.72
C LEU A 78 5.96 4.77 7.89
N GLU A 79 7.16 5.22 8.23
CA GLU A 79 7.43 6.19 9.29
C GLU A 79 8.09 7.42 8.72
N ASN A 80 7.53 8.56 9.09
CA ASN A 80 8.14 9.86 8.99
C ASN A 80 8.14 10.46 10.40
N ASN A 81 9.04 11.42 10.67
CA ASN A 81 9.14 12.15 11.94
C ASN A 81 7.79 12.62 12.49
N ASN A 82 6.84 12.94 11.60
CA ASN A 82 5.53 13.49 11.99
C ASN A 82 4.35 12.52 11.78
N THR A 83 4.51 11.44 11.01
CA THR A 83 3.38 10.56 10.64
C THR A 83 3.78 9.11 10.47
N THR A 84 2.93 8.22 10.96
CA THR A 84 3.06 6.78 10.79
C THR A 84 1.88 6.25 9.97
N VAL A 85 2.18 5.42 8.98
CA VAL A 85 1.20 4.87 8.04
C VAL A 85 1.35 3.35 7.98
N ASN A 86 0.25 2.65 8.26
CA ASN A 86 0.16 1.19 8.23
C ASN A 86 -0.55 0.70 6.98
N SER A 87 -0.07 -0.41 6.42
CA SER A 87 -0.66 -1.07 5.26
C SER A 87 -1.06 -2.52 5.56
N TYR A 88 -2.19 -2.95 4.98
CA TYR A 88 -2.89 -4.20 5.31
C TYR A 88 -3.29 -4.99 4.06
N HIS A 89 -2.31 -5.42 3.27
CA HIS A 89 -2.55 -6.19 2.03
C HIS A 89 -3.34 -7.49 2.23
N ARG A 90 -3.16 -8.19 3.35
CA ARG A 90 -3.79 -9.49 3.60
C ARG A 90 -5.24 -9.41 4.09
N PHE A 91 -5.64 -8.25 4.62
CA PHE A 91 -6.95 -8.09 5.28
C PHE A 91 -8.10 -8.36 4.31
N TRP A 92 -8.09 -7.71 3.14
CA TRP A 92 -9.15 -7.87 2.14
C TRP A 92 -9.19 -9.27 1.51
N SER A 93 -8.04 -9.88 1.26
CA SER A 93 -7.99 -11.25 0.74
C SER A 93 -8.64 -12.22 1.72
N LEU A 94 -8.43 -12.03 3.02
CA LEU A 94 -9.05 -12.86 4.06
C LEU A 94 -10.56 -12.61 4.14
N THR A 95 -10.99 -11.33 4.16
CA THR A 95 -12.41 -10.97 4.22
C THR A 95 -13.20 -11.54 3.04
N VAL A 96 -12.66 -11.46 1.83
CA VAL A 96 -13.31 -12.03 0.63
C VAL A 96 -13.35 -13.55 0.69
N ALA A 97 -12.27 -14.21 1.09
CA ALA A 97 -12.24 -15.66 1.22
C ALA A 97 -13.25 -16.18 2.26
N VAL A 98 -13.31 -15.54 3.43
CA VAL A 98 -14.28 -15.88 4.48
C VAL A 98 -15.72 -15.63 3.98
N GLY A 99 -15.97 -14.50 3.31
CA GLY A 99 -17.27 -14.20 2.73
C GLY A 99 -17.71 -15.23 1.68
N ALA A 100 -16.78 -15.68 0.82
CA ALA A 100 -17.04 -16.71 -0.18
C ALA A 100 -17.35 -18.07 0.45
N ILE A 101 -16.65 -18.44 1.53
CA ILE A 101 -16.91 -19.68 2.27
C ILE A 101 -18.31 -19.65 2.89
N ILE A 102 -18.69 -18.54 3.54
CA ILE A 102 -20.03 -18.38 4.14
C ILE A 102 -21.12 -18.44 3.07
N LEU A 103 -20.93 -17.77 1.93
CA LEU A 103 -21.85 -17.83 0.81
C LEU A 103 -21.99 -19.25 0.24
N GLY A 104 -20.86 -19.94 0.04
CA GLY A 104 -20.86 -21.33 -0.43
C GLY A 104 -21.58 -22.27 0.54
N PHE A 105 -21.32 -22.14 1.84
CA PHE A 105 -22.04 -22.89 2.87
C PHE A 105 -23.54 -22.57 2.87
N GLY A 106 -23.91 -21.29 2.79
CA GLY A 106 -25.32 -20.89 2.74
C GLY A 106 -26.05 -21.46 1.52
N LEU A 107 -25.43 -21.40 0.34
CA LEU A 107 -25.99 -21.96 -0.89
C LEU A 107 -26.12 -23.49 -0.82
N PHE A 108 -25.15 -24.19 -0.23
CA PHE A 108 -25.19 -25.64 -0.06
C PHE A 108 -26.37 -26.11 0.81
N PHE A 109 -26.82 -25.31 1.77
CA PHE A 109 -27.98 -25.65 2.60
C PHE A 109 -29.33 -25.26 1.97
N VAL A 110 -29.32 -24.38 0.95
CA VAL A 110 -30.52 -23.86 0.29
C VAL A 110 -30.87 -24.64 -0.99
N LEU A 111 -29.87 -25.22 -1.67
CA LEU A 111 -29.99 -26.06 -2.86
C LEU A 111 -30.02 -27.55 -2.49
#